data_AF-A0A645DJY5-F1
#
_entry.id   AF-A0A645DJY5-F1
#
_cell.length_a   1.000
_cell.length_b   1.000
_cell.length_c   1.000
_cell.angle_alpha   90.00
_cell.angle_beta   90.00
_cell.angle_gamma   90.00
#
_symmetry.space_group_name_H-M   'P 1'
#
loop_
_entity.id
_entity.type
_entity.pdbx_description
1 polymer ?
#
loop_
_entity_poly.entity_id
_entity_poly.type
_entity_poly.pdbx_seq_one_letter_code
_entity_poly.pdbx_strand_id
1 'polypeptide(L)'
;MGIRNAVTILFEARPTGDLTFSIISRFALSLLPGFYLVYRAQNASEKRSAGVFVGALAIGFFLYLFGTLAMMLIGFSARLMAAASSLDRYLASYLVLMSVALLPYLFTGARKQKTLLLLVVCCCLIPVTPLNQSFDFLSDTSGREKIRAPYAAAEDLAKEPQTDTRTWYVDQRDSGEGFFIFRYLAMPAAVSYGETWSFGAPLSAYDDFSRSLTPKEWSTALIKGGYALVYLQTIDSYFLETMGSLFPAGSAIGDGLYYRVSTGENGLVILTPVSLAGLAS
;
A
#
# COMPACT_ATOMS: atom_id res chain seq x y z
N MET A 1 -0.28 -21.42 -1.62
CA MET A 1 0.70 -20.93 -2.61
C MET A 1 1.77 -19.99 -1.99
N GLY A 2 2.02 -20.03 -0.67
CA GLY A 2 2.82 -18.99 0.03
C GLY A 2 4.31 -19.30 0.31
N ILE A 3 4.67 -20.55 0.60
CA ILE A 3 6.06 -20.89 1.01
C ILE A 3 7.02 -20.87 -0.18
N ARG A 4 6.60 -21.37 -1.35
CA ARG A 4 7.44 -21.45 -2.55
C ARG A 4 7.89 -20.05 -3.02
N ASN A 5 6.99 -19.07 -2.98
CA ASN A 5 7.32 -17.68 -3.31
C ASN A 5 8.26 -17.02 -2.29
N ALA A 6 8.12 -17.33 -0.99
CA ALA A 6 9.02 -16.82 0.04
C ALA A 6 10.46 -17.37 -0.13
N VAL A 7 10.60 -18.65 -0.45
CA VAL A 7 11.91 -19.28 -0.75
C VAL A 7 12.53 -18.64 -2.01
N THR A 8 11.75 -18.44 -3.06
CA THR A 8 12.20 -17.73 -4.26
C THR A 8 12.69 -16.31 -3.93
N ILE A 9 12.02 -15.54 -3.08
CA ILE A 9 12.49 -14.19 -2.68
C ILE A 9 13.80 -14.25 -1.86
N LEU A 10 13.93 -15.25 -0.98
CA LEU A 10 15.09 -15.39 -0.11
C LEU A 10 16.36 -15.77 -0.89
N PHE A 11 16.22 -16.62 -1.90
CA PHE A 11 17.35 -17.27 -2.57
C PHE A 11 17.52 -16.89 -4.04
N GLU A 12 16.46 -16.52 -4.76
CA GLU A 12 16.57 -16.12 -6.17
C GLU A 12 16.85 -14.62 -6.29
N ALA A 13 17.88 -14.31 -7.08
CA ALA A 13 18.20 -12.94 -7.45
C ALA A 13 17.17 -12.46 -8.48
N ARG A 14 16.31 -11.49 -8.11
CA ARG A 14 15.35 -10.91 -9.06
C ARG A 14 16.04 -9.99 -10.07
N PRO A 15 15.75 -10.09 -11.38
CA PRO A 15 16.32 -9.20 -12.40
C PRO A 15 15.88 -7.76 -12.16
N THR A 16 16.82 -6.90 -11.77
CA THR A 16 16.62 -5.45 -11.65
C THR A 16 17.91 -4.75 -12.04
N GLY A 17 18.23 -4.77 -13.34
CA GLY A 17 19.51 -4.24 -13.85
C GLY A 17 20.73 -5.06 -13.43
N ASP A 18 21.88 -4.77 -14.04
CA ASP A 18 23.03 -5.67 -14.26
C ASP A 18 23.74 -6.30 -13.03
N LEU A 19 23.25 -6.11 -11.80
CA LEU A 19 23.75 -6.76 -10.59
C LEU A 19 22.59 -7.20 -9.69
N THR A 20 22.29 -8.50 -9.67
CA THR A 20 21.20 -9.06 -8.87
C THR A 20 21.76 -9.83 -7.68
N PHE A 21 21.58 -9.29 -6.48
CA PHE A 21 21.90 -9.99 -5.21
C PHE A 21 20.61 -10.45 -4.54
N SER A 22 20.58 -11.71 -4.07
CA SER A 22 19.52 -12.19 -3.18
C SER A 22 19.57 -11.45 -1.85
N ILE A 23 18.46 -11.44 -1.11
CA ILE A 23 18.41 -10.74 0.18
C ILE A 23 19.40 -11.32 1.20
N ILE A 24 19.67 -12.63 1.13
CA ILE A 24 20.68 -13.29 1.96
C ILE A 24 22.09 -12.82 1.58
N SER A 25 22.38 -12.65 0.30
CA SER A 25 23.65 -12.08 -0.15
C SER A 25 23.80 -10.63 0.33
N ARG A 26 22.73 -9.81 0.26
CA ARG A 26 22.74 -8.44 0.78
C ARG A 26 22.96 -8.40 2.30
N PHE A 27 22.31 -9.32 3.04
CA PHE A 27 22.53 -9.48 4.47
C PHE A 27 23.98 -9.86 4.80
N ALA A 28 24.55 -10.85 4.11
CA ALA A 28 25.95 -11.25 4.31
C ALA A 28 26.92 -10.09 4.04
N LEU A 29 26.69 -9.31 2.98
CA LEU A 29 27.47 -8.11 2.66
C LEU A 29 27.34 -7.04 3.75
N SER A 30 26.15 -6.85 4.33
CA SER A 30 25.90 -5.89 5.40
C SER A 30 26.63 -6.21 6.72
N LEU A 31 27.03 -7.47 6.92
CA LEU A 31 27.79 -7.91 8.10
C LEU A 31 29.30 -7.68 7.95
N LEU A 32 29.84 -7.57 6.73
CA LEU A 32 31.28 -7.40 6.51
C LEU A 32 31.88 -6.21 7.26
N PRO A 33 31.26 -5.02 7.32
CA PRO A 33 31.77 -3.92 8.11
C PRO A 33 31.76 -4.24 9.62
N GLY A 34 30.75 -4.95 10.10
CA GLY A 34 30.67 -5.43 11.48
C GLY A 34 31.81 -6.39 11.83
N PHE A 35 32.05 -7.40 11.00
CA PHE A 35 33.17 -8.32 11.20
C PHE A 35 34.52 -7.61 11.12
N TYR A 36 34.66 -6.63 10.23
CA TYR A 36 35.85 -5.79 10.17
C TYR A 36 36.09 -5.01 11.48
N LEU A 37 35.03 -4.46 12.09
CA LEU A 37 35.14 -3.79 13.40
C LEU A 37 35.60 -4.76 14.49
N VAL A 38 35.04 -5.97 14.53
CA VAL A 38 35.45 -7.02 15.49
C VAL A 38 36.92 -7.42 15.29
N TYR A 39 37.36 -7.56 14.04
CA TYR A 39 38.75 -7.88 13.70
C TYR A 39 39.72 -6.76 14.10
N ARG A 40 39.29 -5.50 13.99
CA ARG A 40 40.11 -4.30 14.26
C ARG A 40 40.14 -3.86 15.72
N ALA A 41 39.23 -4.38 16.55
CA ALA A 41 39.19 -4.09 17.97
C ALA A 41 40.54 -4.44 18.63
N GLN A 42 41.12 -3.47 19.35
CA GLN A 42 42.47 -3.63 19.91
C GLN A 42 42.43 -4.36 21.25
N ASN A 43 41.35 -4.15 22.01
CA ASN A 43 41.20 -4.68 23.35
C ASN A 43 40.07 -5.73 23.40
N ALA A 44 40.18 -6.66 24.34
CA ALA A 44 39.19 -7.72 24.54
C ALA A 44 37.78 -7.17 24.80
N SER A 45 37.67 -6.05 25.52
CA SER A 45 36.40 -5.37 25.80
C SER A 45 35.73 -4.83 24.53
N GLU A 46 36.49 -4.15 23.67
CA GLU A 46 36.00 -3.63 22.38
C GLU A 46 35.59 -4.77 21.45
N LYS A 47 36.39 -5.84 21.41
CA LYS A 47 36.10 -7.02 20.58
C LYS A 47 34.81 -7.70 21.03
N ARG A 48 34.61 -7.82 22.35
CA ARG A 48 33.37 -8.35 22.92
C ARG A 48 32.18 -7.45 22.61
N SER A 49 32.31 -6.14 22.80
CA SER A 49 31.23 -5.18 22.51
C SER A 49 30.82 -5.19 21.04
N ALA A 50 31.79 -5.11 20.13
CA ALA A 50 31.54 -5.19 18.68
C ALA A 50 30.94 -6.54 18.29
N GLY A 51 31.42 -7.65 18.86
CA GLY A 51 30.90 -8.99 18.59
C GLY A 51 29.45 -9.15 19.06
N VAL A 52 29.13 -8.67 20.25
CA VAL A 52 27.75 -8.66 20.78
C VAL A 52 26.85 -7.80 19.90
N PHE A 53 27.32 -6.63 19.47
CA PHE A 53 26.56 -5.73 18.61
C PHE A 53 26.25 -6.34 17.24
N VAL A 54 27.27 -6.89 16.56
CA VAL A 54 27.09 -7.58 15.27
C VAL A 54 26.19 -8.80 15.40
N GLY A 55 26.36 -9.57 16.48
CA GLY A 55 25.50 -10.70 16.81
C GLY A 55 24.04 -10.28 17.02
N ALA A 56 23.81 -9.16 17.74
CA ALA A 56 22.48 -8.62 17.95
C ALA A 56 21.82 -8.16 16.65
N LEU A 57 22.56 -7.50 15.75
CA LEU A 57 22.05 -7.12 14.42
C LEU A 57 21.68 -8.35 13.58
N ALA A 58 22.49 -9.40 13.61
CA ALA A 58 22.24 -10.65 12.88
C ALA A 58 21.02 -11.39 13.44
N ILE A 59 20.92 -11.56 14.77
CA ILE A 59 19.76 -12.17 15.43
C ILE A 59 18.50 -11.35 15.13
N GLY A 60 18.59 -10.03 15.25
CA GLY A 60 17.49 -9.12 14.96
C GLY A 60 17.00 -9.22 13.51
N PHE A 61 17.89 -9.46 12.54
CA PHE A 61 17.49 -9.68 11.14
C PHE A 61 16.60 -10.93 11.01
N PHE A 62 16.98 -12.04 11.65
CA PHE A 62 16.17 -13.25 11.61
C PHE A 62 14.86 -13.08 12.37
N LEU A 63 14.88 -12.44 13.55
CA LEU A 63 13.65 -12.12 14.28
C LEU A 63 12.71 -11.24 13.45
N TYR A 64 13.26 -10.24 12.76
CA TYR A 64 12.50 -9.36 11.87
C TYR A 64 11.96 -10.11 10.64
N LEU A 65 12.76 -10.97 10.03
CA LEU A 65 12.34 -11.83 8.91
C LEU A 65 11.19 -12.75 9.33
N PHE A 66 11.36 -13.51 10.41
CA PHE A 66 10.34 -14.44 10.89
C PHE A 66 9.09 -13.72 11.40
N GLY A 67 9.26 -12.58 12.08
CA GLY A 67 8.15 -11.74 12.52
C GLY A 67 7.35 -11.17 11.35
N THR A 68 8.04 -10.65 10.33
CA THR A 68 7.39 -10.15 9.11
C THR A 68 6.70 -11.27 8.36
N LEU A 69 7.33 -12.45 8.23
CA LEU A 69 6.70 -13.63 7.63
C LEU A 69 5.45 -14.07 8.42
N ALA A 70 5.52 -14.12 9.75
CA ALA A 70 4.38 -14.46 10.59
C ALA A 70 3.25 -13.44 10.42
N MET A 71 3.56 -12.13 10.41
CA MET A 71 2.57 -11.10 10.12
C MET A 71 1.97 -11.27 8.72
N MET A 72 2.77 -11.57 7.70
CA MET A 72 2.31 -11.84 6.34
C MET A 72 1.39 -13.06 6.24
N LEU A 73 1.65 -14.11 7.03
CA LEU A 73 0.84 -15.31 7.02
C LEU A 73 -0.48 -15.15 7.80
N ILE A 74 -0.49 -14.32 8.84
CA ILE A 74 -1.62 -14.20 9.79
C ILE A 74 -2.49 -12.97 9.50
N GLY A 75 -1.87 -11.84 9.18
CA GLY A 75 -2.52 -10.52 9.13
C GLY A 75 -2.78 -9.97 7.74
N PHE A 76 -2.18 -10.53 6.69
CA PHE A 76 -2.32 -10.04 5.33
C PHE A 76 -3.26 -10.94 4.54
N SER A 77 -4.25 -10.34 3.85
CA SER A 77 -5.09 -11.08 2.93
C SER A 77 -4.26 -11.66 1.78
N ALA A 78 -4.78 -12.68 1.10
CA ALA A 78 -3.99 -13.40 0.11
C ALA A 78 -3.58 -12.53 -1.11
N ARG A 79 -4.21 -11.35 -1.30
CA ARG A 79 -3.74 -10.27 -2.16
C ARG A 79 -2.39 -9.68 -1.71
N LEU A 80 -2.27 -9.35 -0.44
CA LEU A 80 -1.07 -8.73 0.12
C LEU A 80 0.09 -9.74 0.20
N MET A 81 -0.22 -11.03 0.35
CA MET A 81 0.76 -12.11 0.19
C MET A 81 1.24 -12.29 -1.26
N ALA A 82 0.37 -12.05 -2.25
CA ALA A 82 0.74 -12.09 -3.67
C ALA A 82 1.68 -10.94 -4.06
N ALA A 83 1.61 -9.81 -3.34
CA ALA A 83 2.59 -8.73 -3.42
C ALA A 83 3.91 -9.13 -2.73
N ALA A 84 4.62 -10.10 -3.30
CA ALA A 84 5.96 -10.54 -2.90
C ALA A 84 6.99 -9.40 -2.81
N SER A 85 6.74 -8.26 -3.46
CA SER A 85 7.57 -7.05 -3.34
C SER A 85 7.55 -6.43 -1.95
N SER A 86 6.50 -6.69 -1.15
CA SER A 86 6.39 -6.18 0.21
C SER A 86 7.48 -6.76 1.13
N LEU A 87 7.77 -8.06 1.03
CA LEU A 87 8.78 -8.71 1.88
C LEU A 87 10.18 -8.16 1.60
N ASP A 88 10.53 -7.97 0.32
CA ASP A 88 11.82 -7.37 -0.06
C ASP A 88 11.94 -5.94 0.48
N ARG A 89 10.87 -5.14 0.43
CA ARG A 89 10.85 -3.78 0.99
C ARG A 89 11.05 -3.76 2.51
N TYR A 90 10.37 -4.65 3.24
CA TYR A 90 10.54 -4.75 4.70
C TYR A 90 11.96 -5.15 5.06
N LEU A 91 12.50 -6.21 4.43
CA LEU A 91 13.87 -6.67 4.70
C LEU A 91 14.91 -5.62 4.30
N ALA A 92 14.71 -4.91 3.19
CA ALA A 92 15.57 -3.81 2.78
C ALA A 92 15.62 -2.69 3.83
N SER A 93 14.49 -2.36 4.48
CA SER A 93 14.47 -1.35 5.54
C SER A 93 15.34 -1.74 6.75
N TYR A 94 15.36 -3.03 7.10
CA TYR A 94 16.23 -3.55 8.15
C TYR A 94 17.71 -3.48 7.74
N LEU A 95 18.04 -3.79 6.49
CA LEU A 95 19.42 -3.68 5.97
C LEU A 95 19.92 -2.22 5.97
N VAL A 96 19.04 -1.25 5.70
CA VAL A 96 19.34 0.18 5.85
C VAL A 96 19.61 0.51 7.32
N LEU A 97 18.77 0.03 8.24
CA LEU A 97 18.98 0.23 9.68
C LEU A 97 20.32 -0.34 10.15
N MET A 98 20.67 -1.57 9.75
CA MET A 98 21.97 -2.18 10.07
C MET A 98 23.13 -1.31 9.61
N SER A 99 23.03 -0.79 8.38
CA SER A 99 24.02 0.10 7.79
C SER A 99 24.21 1.39 8.59
N VAL A 100 23.10 2.03 8.99
CA VAL A 100 23.11 3.25 9.80
C VAL A 100 23.63 2.98 11.22
N ALA A 101 23.23 1.84 11.83
CA ALA A 101 23.61 1.47 13.19
C ALA A 101 25.12 1.19 13.32
N LEU A 102 25.80 0.85 12.22
CA LEU A 102 27.26 0.66 12.19
C LEU A 102 28.03 1.98 12.07
N LEU A 103 27.38 3.10 11.69
CA LEU A 103 28.03 4.40 11.51
C LEU A 103 28.72 4.94 12.77
N PRO A 104 28.13 4.90 13.98
CA PRO A 104 28.77 5.46 15.18
C PRO A 104 30.12 4.81 15.51
N TYR A 105 30.27 3.51 15.25
CA TYR A 105 31.52 2.76 15.46
C TYR A 105 32.64 3.13 14.47
N LEU A 106 32.32 3.89 13.43
CA LEU A 106 33.30 4.44 12.49
C LEU A 106 33.89 5.75 12.96
N PHE A 107 33.11 6.54 13.70
CA PHE A 107 33.54 7.85 14.18
C PHE A 107 34.40 7.77 15.45
N THR A 108 34.49 6.59 16.06
CA THR A 108 35.22 6.35 17.31
C THR A 108 36.67 5.86 17.14
N GLY A 109 37.28 5.96 15.94
CA GLY A 109 38.64 5.48 15.68
C GLY A 109 39.58 6.42 14.88
N ALA A 110 40.89 6.35 15.16
CA ALA A 110 41.92 7.27 14.67
C ALA A 110 42.35 7.13 13.18
N ARG A 111 41.78 6.20 12.39
CA ARG A 111 42.13 6.02 10.97
C ARG A 111 40.89 6.08 10.08
N LYS A 112 40.38 7.30 9.92
CA LYS A 112 39.07 7.65 9.35
C LYS A 112 38.87 7.28 7.87
N GLN A 113 39.90 7.25 7.02
CA GLN A 113 39.69 7.25 5.57
C GLN A 113 39.42 5.87 4.92
N LYS A 114 40.15 4.81 5.26
CA LYS A 114 39.99 3.49 4.62
C LYS A 114 38.74 2.73 5.08
N THR A 115 38.33 2.93 6.33
CA THR A 115 37.12 2.31 6.90
C THR A 115 35.86 3.04 6.43
N LEU A 116 35.93 4.35 6.22
CA LEU A 116 34.85 5.14 5.61
C LEU A 116 34.58 4.69 4.16
N LEU A 117 35.62 4.47 3.34
CA LEU A 117 35.45 4.03 1.96
C LEU A 117 34.77 2.66 1.85
N LEU A 118 35.21 1.66 2.64
CA LEU A 118 34.62 0.32 2.62
C LEU A 118 33.14 0.35 3.04
N LEU A 119 32.80 1.17 4.04
CA LEU A 119 31.45 1.25 4.55
C LEU A 119 30.53 2.10 3.66
N VAL A 120 31.04 3.16 3.03
CA VAL A 120 30.32 3.89 1.96
C VAL A 120 30.03 2.96 0.80
N VAL A 121 30.99 2.11 0.39
CA VAL A 121 30.75 1.11 -0.67
C VAL A 121 29.68 0.10 -0.23
N CYS A 122 29.70 -0.40 1.01
CA CYS A 122 28.64 -1.28 1.52
C CYS A 122 27.28 -0.55 1.60
N CYS A 123 27.21 0.65 2.15
CA CYS A 123 25.98 1.43 2.28
C CYS A 123 25.42 1.93 0.93
N CYS A 124 26.29 2.14 -0.07
CA CYS A 124 25.89 2.54 -1.41
C CYS A 124 25.49 1.35 -2.29
N LEU A 125 25.94 0.12 -2.01
CA LEU A 125 25.59 -1.07 -2.82
C LEU A 125 24.36 -1.84 -2.30
N ILE A 126 24.00 -1.70 -1.03
CA ILE A 126 22.94 -2.49 -0.37
C ILE A 126 21.50 -1.96 -0.65
N PRO A 127 21.22 -0.65 -0.77
CA PRO A 127 19.85 -0.13 -0.96
C PRO A 127 19.51 0.34 -2.39
N VAL A 128 20.37 0.11 -3.39
CA VAL A 128 20.20 0.71 -4.73
C VAL A 128 18.91 0.25 -5.42
N THR A 129 18.49 -0.99 -5.21
CA THR A 129 17.29 -1.55 -5.85
C THR A 129 15.97 -0.90 -5.39
N PRO A 130 15.66 -0.76 -4.08
CA PRO A 130 14.44 -0.04 -3.67
C PRO A 130 14.51 1.47 -3.92
N LEU A 131 15.70 2.07 -3.93
CA LEU A 131 15.85 3.50 -4.26
C LEU A 131 15.60 3.77 -5.74
N ASN A 132 16.16 2.97 -6.66
CA ASN A 132 15.94 3.16 -8.10
C ASN A 132 14.47 3.05 -8.48
N GLN A 133 13.75 2.04 -7.94
CA GLN A 133 12.30 1.91 -8.15
C GLN A 133 11.52 3.11 -7.61
N SER A 134 12.00 3.71 -6.50
CA SER A 134 11.39 4.92 -5.94
C SER A 134 11.70 6.16 -6.78
N PHE A 135 12.91 6.28 -7.34
CA PHE A 135 13.31 7.39 -8.21
C PHE A 135 12.66 7.32 -9.59
N ASP A 136 12.52 6.13 -10.16
CA ASP A 136 11.77 5.91 -11.41
C ASP A 136 10.30 6.27 -11.20
N PHE A 137 9.71 5.87 -10.07
CA PHE A 137 8.36 6.28 -9.69
C PHE A 137 8.26 7.80 -9.48
N LEU A 138 9.29 8.47 -8.96
CA LEU A 138 9.33 9.93 -8.77
C LEU A 138 9.48 10.71 -10.07
N SER A 139 10.15 10.14 -11.06
CA SER A 139 10.46 10.80 -12.34
C SER A 139 9.44 10.53 -13.44
N ASP A 140 8.66 9.44 -13.37
CA ASP A 140 7.60 9.16 -14.33
C ASP A 140 6.30 9.92 -13.99
N THR A 141 6.24 11.19 -14.39
CA THR A 141 5.02 12.00 -14.34
C THR A 141 3.92 11.46 -15.27
N SER A 142 4.30 10.88 -16.40
CA SER A 142 3.35 10.39 -17.42
C SER A 142 2.58 9.15 -16.98
N GLY A 143 3.21 8.24 -16.25
CA GLY A 143 2.57 7.07 -15.67
C GLY A 143 1.61 7.44 -14.54
N ARG A 144 1.97 8.45 -13.72
CA ARG A 144 1.11 8.94 -12.64
C ARG A 144 -0.18 9.57 -13.16
N GLU A 145 -0.09 10.40 -14.20
CA GLU A 145 -1.27 11.00 -14.82
C GLU A 145 -2.17 9.93 -15.43
N LYS A 146 -1.62 8.92 -16.09
CA LYS A 146 -2.41 7.82 -16.66
C LYS A 146 -3.16 7.01 -15.59
N ILE A 147 -2.54 6.77 -14.43
CA ILE A 147 -3.17 6.04 -13.32
C ILE A 147 -4.28 6.88 -12.66
N ARG A 148 -4.10 8.21 -12.60
CA ARG A 148 -5.06 9.13 -11.94
C ARG A 148 -6.20 9.57 -12.85
N ALA A 149 -5.98 9.64 -14.17
CA ALA A 149 -6.95 10.15 -15.13
C ALA A 149 -8.36 9.54 -15.01
N PRO A 150 -8.53 8.22 -14.77
CA PRO A 150 -9.87 7.64 -14.58
C PRO A 150 -10.63 8.18 -13.37
N TYR A 151 -9.92 8.75 -12.40
CA TYR A 151 -10.45 9.21 -11.12
C TYR A 151 -10.46 10.74 -11.01
N ALA A 152 -10.33 11.47 -12.12
CA ALA A 152 -10.31 12.94 -12.13
C ALA A 152 -11.55 13.56 -11.46
N ALA A 153 -12.70 12.88 -11.51
CA ALA A 153 -13.92 13.29 -10.81
C ALA A 153 -13.76 13.42 -9.28
N ALA A 154 -12.78 12.75 -8.69
CA ALA A 154 -12.44 12.89 -7.28
C ALA A 154 -11.91 14.30 -6.95
N GLU A 155 -11.18 14.93 -7.88
CA GLU A 155 -10.63 16.28 -7.68
C GLU A 155 -11.73 17.34 -7.61
N ASP A 156 -12.87 17.10 -8.26
CA ASP A 156 -14.03 17.98 -8.13
C ASP A 156 -14.69 17.83 -6.77
N LEU A 157 -14.78 16.61 -6.24
CA LEU A 157 -15.25 16.36 -4.87
C LEU A 157 -14.36 17.03 -3.81
N ALA A 158 -13.04 17.08 -4.05
CA ALA A 158 -12.09 17.75 -3.15
C ALA A 158 -12.29 19.27 -3.05
N LYS A 159 -12.89 19.89 -4.08
CA LYS A 159 -13.17 21.34 -4.12
C LYS A 159 -14.46 21.72 -3.40
N GLU A 160 -15.34 20.75 -3.12
CA GLU A 160 -16.62 21.01 -2.46
C GLU A 160 -16.41 21.39 -0.98
N PRO A 161 -17.20 22.35 -0.44
CA PRO A 161 -17.13 22.74 0.95
C PRO A 161 -17.42 21.53 1.87
N GLN A 162 -16.59 21.41 2.90
CA GLN A 162 -16.45 20.27 3.80
C GLN A 162 -17.63 20.06 4.78
N THR A 163 -18.87 20.14 4.31
CA THR A 163 -20.06 20.07 5.18
C THR A 163 -20.45 18.63 5.50
N ASP A 164 -19.64 17.90 6.27
CA ASP A 164 -19.97 16.55 6.79
C ASP A 164 -20.48 15.54 5.72
N THR A 165 -20.18 15.82 4.45
CA THR A 165 -20.75 15.11 3.31
C THR A 165 -19.94 13.84 3.09
N ARG A 166 -20.47 12.70 3.53
CA ARG A 166 -19.85 11.40 3.27
C ARG A 166 -20.28 10.85 1.91
N THR A 167 -19.30 10.39 1.14
CA THR A 167 -19.50 9.80 -0.19
C THR A 167 -19.23 8.30 -0.17
N TRP A 168 -20.20 7.50 -0.62
CA TRP A 168 -20.00 6.08 -0.87
C TRP A 168 -19.46 5.87 -2.28
N TYR A 169 -18.31 5.21 -2.40
CA TYR A 169 -17.68 4.88 -3.69
C TYR A 169 -18.13 3.50 -4.16
N VAL A 170 -18.49 3.38 -5.44
CA VAL A 170 -18.84 2.10 -6.09
C VAL A 170 -18.02 1.89 -7.36
N ASP A 171 -17.41 0.73 -7.49
CA ASP A 171 -16.67 0.29 -8.67
C ASP A 171 -16.75 -1.23 -8.83
N GLN A 172 -17.55 -1.69 -9.80
CA GLN A 172 -17.79 -3.11 -10.09
C GLN A 172 -16.63 -3.81 -10.80
N ARG A 173 -15.62 -3.08 -11.28
CA ARG A 173 -14.50 -3.66 -12.04
C ARG A 173 -13.16 -3.50 -11.36
N ASP A 174 -13.13 -2.89 -10.19
CA ASP A 174 -11.91 -2.69 -9.44
C ASP A 174 -11.75 -3.77 -8.36
N SER A 175 -10.54 -4.32 -8.32
CA SER A 175 -10.16 -5.18 -7.22
C SER A 175 -9.94 -4.37 -5.93
N GLY A 176 -9.64 -3.08 -5.99
CA GLY A 176 -9.60 -2.18 -4.83
C GLY A 176 -8.53 -1.09 -4.87
N GLU A 177 -7.69 -1.05 -5.90
CA GLU A 177 -6.66 -0.02 -6.04
C GLU A 177 -7.27 1.34 -6.40
N GLY A 178 -8.28 1.33 -7.27
CA GLY A 178 -9.01 2.50 -7.70
C GLY A 178 -9.69 3.24 -6.57
N PHE A 179 -10.29 2.51 -5.63
CA PHE A 179 -10.83 3.09 -4.40
C PHE A 179 -9.80 3.93 -3.63
N PHE A 180 -8.58 3.42 -3.44
CA PHE A 180 -7.54 4.15 -2.69
C PHE A 180 -7.04 5.38 -3.45
N ILE A 181 -6.93 5.29 -4.79
CA ILE A 181 -6.57 6.43 -5.63
C ILE A 181 -7.67 7.50 -5.55
N PHE A 182 -8.93 7.14 -5.75
CA PHE A 182 -10.07 8.04 -5.65
C PHE A 182 -10.12 8.74 -4.28
N ARG A 183 -10.03 7.97 -3.19
CA ARG A 183 -10.04 8.51 -1.83
C ARG A 183 -8.89 9.47 -1.55
N TYR A 184 -7.70 9.18 -2.09
CA TYR A 184 -6.55 10.08 -1.96
C TYR A 184 -6.77 11.40 -2.70
N LEU A 185 -7.30 11.34 -3.92
CA LEU A 185 -7.56 12.53 -4.74
C LEU A 185 -8.75 13.36 -4.24
N ALA A 186 -9.73 12.73 -3.61
CA ALA A 186 -10.90 13.38 -3.04
C ALA A 186 -10.63 14.13 -1.72
N MET A 187 -9.44 13.98 -1.11
CA MET A 187 -9.13 14.65 0.15
C MET A 187 -9.24 16.18 0.00
N PRO A 188 -9.93 16.89 0.93
CA PRO A 188 -10.29 16.44 2.27
C PRO A 188 -11.67 15.77 2.41
N ALA A 189 -12.45 15.62 1.34
CA ALA A 189 -13.79 15.05 1.41
C ALA A 189 -13.80 13.62 2.00
N ALA A 190 -14.84 13.31 2.78
CA ALA A 190 -14.98 12.02 3.43
C ALA A 190 -15.53 10.97 2.45
N VAL A 191 -14.66 10.10 1.95
CA VAL A 191 -15.05 8.90 1.20
C VAL A 191 -15.11 7.71 2.17
N SER A 192 -16.07 6.79 1.96
CA SER A 192 -16.23 5.55 2.75
C SER A 192 -14.88 4.86 2.98
N TYR A 193 -14.66 4.24 4.14
CA TYR A 193 -13.45 3.46 4.43
C TYR A 193 -13.81 2.21 5.20
N GLY A 194 -13.41 1.04 4.69
CA GLY A 194 -13.76 -0.25 5.29
C GLY A 194 -15.14 -0.80 4.90
N GLU A 195 -15.86 -0.08 4.04
CA GLU A 195 -17.11 -0.53 3.42
C GLU A 195 -16.85 -1.21 2.07
N THR A 196 -17.82 -1.99 1.61
CA THR A 196 -17.78 -2.63 0.27
C THR A 196 -18.02 -1.61 -0.84
N TRP A 197 -17.17 -1.63 -1.87
CA TRP A 197 -17.32 -0.81 -3.08
C TRP A 197 -17.71 -1.60 -4.35
N SER A 198 -17.75 -2.93 -4.29
CA SER A 198 -18.17 -3.78 -5.41
C SER A 198 -19.32 -4.70 -4.97
N PHE A 199 -20.34 -4.87 -5.80
CA PHE A 199 -21.55 -5.60 -5.43
C PHE A 199 -21.61 -6.94 -6.14
N GLY A 200 -21.89 -8.00 -5.38
CA GLY A 200 -22.02 -9.35 -5.93
C GLY A 200 -20.88 -10.28 -5.52
N ALA A 201 -20.64 -11.29 -6.36
CA ALA A 201 -19.64 -12.32 -6.09
C ALA A 201 -18.20 -11.75 -6.25
N PRO A 202 -17.24 -12.19 -5.44
CA PRO A 202 -15.85 -11.81 -5.58
C PRO A 202 -15.33 -12.07 -7.00
N LEU A 203 -14.69 -11.07 -7.62
CA LEU A 203 -14.10 -11.20 -8.97
C LEU A 203 -12.89 -12.13 -8.99
N SER A 204 -12.31 -12.41 -7.82
CA SER A 204 -11.21 -13.37 -7.65
C SER A 204 -11.19 -13.92 -6.23
N ALA A 205 -10.41 -14.97 -6.00
CA ALA A 205 -10.14 -15.49 -4.64
C ALA A 205 -9.41 -14.49 -3.71
N TYR A 206 -9.02 -13.32 -4.22
CA TYR A 206 -8.29 -12.26 -3.54
C TYR A 206 -9.07 -10.94 -3.48
N ASP A 207 -10.36 -10.99 -3.78
CA ASP A 207 -11.27 -9.86 -3.71
C ASP A 207 -11.99 -9.86 -2.36
N ASP A 208 -11.42 -9.10 -1.42
CA ASP A 208 -11.92 -8.95 -0.05
C ASP A 208 -13.04 -7.90 0.06
N PHE A 209 -13.36 -7.20 -1.03
CA PHE A 209 -14.16 -5.97 -1.00
C PHE A 209 -15.51 -6.12 -1.67
N SER A 210 -15.69 -7.11 -2.56
CA SER A 210 -17.00 -7.46 -3.11
C SER A 210 -17.91 -8.12 -2.09
N ARG A 211 -19.15 -7.64 -1.98
CA ARG A 211 -20.22 -8.27 -1.19
C ARG A 211 -21.54 -8.24 -1.92
N SER A 212 -22.30 -9.32 -1.82
CA SER A 212 -23.69 -9.36 -2.26
C SER A 212 -24.57 -8.66 -1.21
N LEU A 213 -24.89 -7.38 -1.45
CA LEU A 213 -25.86 -6.63 -0.65
C LEU A 213 -27.19 -6.55 -1.42
N THR A 214 -28.30 -6.63 -0.69
CA THR A 214 -29.62 -6.30 -1.22
C THR A 214 -29.83 -4.78 -1.23
N PRO A 215 -30.79 -4.25 -2.02
CA PRO A 215 -31.14 -2.82 -2.00
C PRO A 215 -31.49 -2.28 -0.62
N LYS A 216 -32.15 -3.11 0.20
CA LYS A 216 -32.54 -2.77 1.57
C LYS A 216 -31.33 -2.68 2.50
N GLU A 217 -30.40 -3.62 2.40
CA GLU A 217 -29.18 -3.62 3.21
C GLU A 217 -28.29 -2.42 2.84
N TRP A 218 -28.13 -2.15 1.55
CA TRP A 218 -27.34 -1.00 1.10
C TRP A 218 -28.01 0.33 1.50
N SER A 219 -29.33 0.47 1.33
CA SER A 219 -30.09 1.63 1.84
C SER A 219 -29.85 1.86 3.33
N THR A 220 -29.90 0.78 4.12
CA THR A 220 -29.68 0.84 5.56
C THR A 220 -28.26 1.28 5.89
N ALA A 221 -27.26 0.79 5.15
CA ALA A 221 -25.86 1.17 5.32
C ALA A 221 -25.62 2.66 4.97
N LEU A 222 -26.24 3.15 3.89
CA LEU A 222 -26.16 4.55 3.47
C LEU A 222 -26.73 5.48 4.54
N ILE A 223 -27.91 5.15 5.08
CA ILE A 223 -28.56 5.93 6.15
C ILE A 223 -27.75 5.88 7.44
N LYS A 224 -27.38 4.70 7.93
CA LYS A 224 -26.64 4.54 9.19
C LYS A 224 -25.25 5.18 9.14
N GLY A 225 -24.60 5.14 7.98
CA GLY A 225 -23.27 5.71 7.78
C GLY A 225 -23.25 7.23 7.59
N GLY A 226 -24.42 7.87 7.49
CA GLY A 226 -24.55 9.31 7.23
C GLY A 226 -24.08 9.70 5.83
N TYR A 227 -24.26 8.82 4.85
CA TYR A 227 -23.84 9.07 3.47
C TYR A 227 -24.82 10.04 2.79
N ALA A 228 -24.28 11.15 2.29
CA ALA A 228 -25.03 12.15 1.55
C ALA A 228 -24.90 11.98 0.04
N LEU A 229 -23.80 11.35 -0.42
CA LEU A 229 -23.50 11.12 -1.83
C LEU A 229 -23.13 9.67 -2.10
N VAL A 230 -23.41 9.22 -3.32
CA VAL A 230 -22.89 7.99 -3.92
C VAL A 230 -22.20 8.38 -5.22
N TYR A 231 -20.99 7.87 -5.43
CA TYR A 231 -20.27 7.99 -6.69
C TYR A 231 -20.15 6.62 -7.35
N LEU A 232 -20.58 6.52 -8.60
CA LEU A 232 -20.49 5.30 -9.40
C LEU A 232 -19.32 5.45 -10.39
N GLN A 233 -18.16 4.87 -10.08
CA GLN A 233 -17.01 4.89 -10.99
C GLN A 233 -17.28 4.01 -12.22
N THR A 234 -17.52 2.72 -11.96
CA THR A 234 -17.86 1.73 -12.99
C THR A 234 -18.98 0.86 -12.48
N ILE A 235 -20.02 0.68 -13.29
CA ILE A 235 -21.13 -0.23 -13.01
C ILE A 235 -21.29 -1.27 -14.11
N ASP A 236 -21.94 -2.38 -13.76
CA ASP A 236 -22.23 -3.47 -14.69
C ASP A 236 -23.72 -3.82 -14.67
N SER A 237 -24.11 -4.83 -15.46
CA SER A 237 -25.50 -5.28 -15.53
C SER A 237 -25.98 -5.82 -14.19
N TYR A 238 -25.12 -6.49 -13.41
CA TYR A 238 -25.49 -7.02 -12.10
C TYR A 238 -25.88 -5.90 -11.12
N PHE A 239 -25.09 -4.82 -11.08
CA PHE A 239 -25.41 -3.65 -10.29
C PHE A 239 -26.74 -3.03 -10.71
N LEU A 240 -26.97 -2.87 -12.02
CA LEU A 240 -28.21 -2.28 -12.54
C LEU A 240 -29.44 -3.14 -12.20
N GLU A 241 -29.35 -4.44 -12.39
CA GLU A 241 -30.43 -5.38 -12.08
C GLU A 241 -30.75 -5.45 -10.59
N THR A 242 -29.71 -5.39 -9.74
CA THR A 242 -29.87 -5.52 -8.29
C THR A 242 -30.26 -4.21 -7.63
N MET A 243 -29.54 -3.12 -7.93
CA MET A 243 -29.64 -1.83 -7.24
C MET A 243 -30.43 -0.78 -8.01
N GLY A 244 -30.77 -1.01 -9.28
CA GLY A 244 -31.48 -0.05 -10.13
C GLY A 244 -32.80 0.45 -9.55
N SER A 245 -33.46 -0.36 -8.71
CA SER A 245 -34.69 0.02 -7.99
C SER A 245 -34.54 1.19 -7.01
N LEU A 246 -33.31 1.53 -6.60
CA LEU A 246 -33.03 2.69 -5.73
C LEU A 246 -32.95 4.01 -6.52
N PHE A 247 -32.97 3.95 -7.84
CA PHE A 247 -32.90 5.12 -8.71
C PHE A 247 -34.31 5.43 -9.26
N PRO A 248 -34.68 6.72 -9.41
CA PRO A 248 -35.96 7.08 -10.02
C PRO A 248 -36.11 6.47 -11.42
N ALA A 249 -37.34 6.07 -11.77
CA ALA A 249 -37.64 5.56 -13.09
C ALA A 249 -37.27 6.59 -14.19
N GLY A 250 -36.52 6.16 -15.20
CA GLY A 250 -36.06 7.03 -16.29
C GLY A 250 -34.88 7.94 -15.95
N SER A 251 -34.33 7.85 -14.73
CA SER A 251 -33.08 8.55 -14.40
C SER A 251 -31.89 7.95 -15.15
N ALA A 252 -30.93 8.80 -15.51
CA ALA A 252 -29.67 8.34 -16.07
C ALA A 252 -28.86 7.63 -14.98
N ILE A 253 -28.64 6.33 -15.15
CA ILE A 253 -27.72 5.54 -14.33
C ILE A 253 -26.50 5.22 -15.20
N GLY A 254 -25.32 5.63 -14.78
CA GLY A 254 -24.10 5.47 -15.58
C GLY A 254 -22.82 5.71 -14.80
N ASP A 255 -21.72 5.32 -15.45
CA ASP A 255 -20.34 5.47 -14.98
C ASP A 255 -19.94 6.95 -14.83
N GLY A 256 -19.11 7.25 -13.84
CA GLY A 256 -18.57 8.58 -13.56
C GLY A 256 -19.59 9.59 -13.00
N LEU A 257 -20.72 9.13 -12.47
CA LEU A 257 -21.80 10.00 -12.01
C LEU A 257 -21.96 10.01 -10.47
N TYR A 258 -22.35 11.18 -9.95
CA TYR A 258 -22.72 11.39 -8.56
C TYR A 258 -24.23 11.35 -8.37
N TYR A 259 -24.65 10.80 -7.24
CA TYR A 259 -26.04 10.71 -6.84
C TYR A 259 -26.22 11.18 -5.40
N ARG A 260 -27.25 11.99 -5.16
CA ARG A 260 -27.64 12.43 -3.82
C ARG A 260 -28.47 11.35 -3.13
N VAL A 261 -28.09 11.03 -1.89
CA VAL A 261 -28.84 10.12 -1.02
C VAL A 261 -29.98 10.89 -0.37
N SER A 262 -31.21 10.43 -0.61
CA SER A 262 -32.42 10.97 0.04
C SER A 262 -33.26 9.83 0.59
N THR A 263 -33.98 10.03 1.68
CA THR A 263 -34.89 9.00 2.21
C THR A 263 -36.23 9.05 1.45
N GLY A 264 -36.63 7.93 0.86
CA GLY A 264 -37.93 7.77 0.22
C GLY A 264 -39.05 7.45 1.21
N GLU A 265 -40.30 7.59 0.76
CA GLU A 265 -41.50 7.37 1.58
C GLU A 265 -41.64 5.92 2.10
N ASN A 266 -41.03 4.96 1.39
CA ASN A 266 -41.00 3.54 1.76
C ASN A 266 -39.88 3.19 2.75
N GLY A 267 -39.12 4.17 3.24
CA GLY A 267 -37.99 3.98 4.15
C GLY A 267 -36.71 3.44 3.49
N LEU A 268 -36.70 3.27 2.16
CA LEU A 268 -35.49 3.02 1.37
C LEU A 268 -34.88 4.34 0.90
N VAL A 269 -33.60 4.31 0.50
CA VAL A 269 -33.00 5.49 -0.11
C VAL A 269 -33.44 5.64 -1.56
N ILE A 270 -33.51 6.89 -2.02
CA ILE A 270 -33.65 7.27 -3.42
C ILE A 270 -32.35 7.97 -3.82
N LEU A 271 -31.74 7.48 -4.89
CA LEU A 271 -30.49 7.99 -5.47
C LEU A 271 -30.81 8.87 -6.68
N THR A 272 -30.70 10.18 -6.51
CA THR A 272 -31.00 11.15 -7.58
C THR A 272 -29.72 11.69 -8.20
N PRO A 273 -29.57 11.69 -9.55
CA PRO A 273 -28.39 12.24 -10.20
C PRO A 273 -28.15 13.69 -9.79
N VAL A 274 -26.90 14.03 -9.48
CA VAL A 274 -26.51 15.38 -9.08
C VAL A 274 -25.19 15.77 -9.75
N SER A 275 -25.09 17.04 -10.17
CA SER A 275 -23.80 17.63 -10.54
C SER A 275 -23.17 18.25 -9.30
N LEU A 276 -21.88 17.98 -9.06
CA LEU A 276 -21.18 18.56 -7.91
C LEU A 276 -21.23 20.09 -7.91
N ALA A 277 -21.20 20.72 -9.09
CA ALA A 277 -21.36 22.16 -9.26
C ALA A 277 -22.68 22.75 -8.71
N GLY A 278 -23.66 21.91 -8.35
CA GLY A 278 -24.94 22.30 -7.75
C GLY A 278 -25.14 21.87 -6.29
N LEU A 279 -24.10 21.41 -5.58
CA LEU A 279 -24.20 21.03 -4.17
C LEU A 279 -24.09 22.20 -3.19
N ALA A 280 -23.58 23.35 -3.65
CA ALA A 280 -23.39 24.55 -2.84
C ALA A 280 -24.60 25.51 -2.77
N SER A 281 -25.78 25.09 -3.27
CA SER A 281 -27.02 25.88 -3.27
C SER A 281 -28.08 25.35 -2.31
#